data_AF-A0A937VK40-F1
#
_entry.id   AF-A0A937VK40-F1
#
_cell.length_a   1.000
_cell.length_b   1.000
_cell.length_c   1.000
_cell.angle_alpha   90.00
_cell.angle_beta   90.00
_cell.angle_gamma   90.00
#
_symmetry.space_group_name_H-M   'P 1'
#
loop_
_entity.id
_entity.type
_entity.pdbx_description
1 polymer ?
#
loop_
_entity_poly.entity_id
_entity_poly.type
_entity_poly.pdbx_seq_one_letter_code
_entity_poly.pdbx_strand_id
1 'polypeptide(L)' 'MTWDETAMRRFGAEIQKLIGAGDLSRQRAYELFCEVLRGGQPDLQQGALLAALVAKGE' A
#
# COMPACT_ATOMS: atom_id res chain seq x y z
N MET A 1 -3.01 13.86 -13.53
CA MET A 1 -2.39 12.55 -13.31
C MET A 1 -3.41 11.48 -13.63
N THR A 2 -3.10 10.58 -14.56
CA THR A 2 -3.88 9.37 -14.82
C THR A 2 -3.19 8.23 -14.07
N TRP A 3 -3.88 7.67 -13.07
CA TRP A 3 -3.40 6.52 -12.32
C TRP A 3 -3.63 5.26 -13.14
N ASP A 4 -2.63 4.36 -13.18
CA ASP A 4 -2.80 3.05 -13.79
C ASP A 4 -3.75 2.21 -12.92
N GLU A 5 -4.90 1.82 -13.48
CA GLU A 5 -5.94 1.09 -12.77
C GLU A 5 -5.46 -0.29 -12.27
N THR A 6 -4.57 -0.95 -13.02
CA THR A 6 -3.97 -2.23 -12.62
C THR A 6 -3.04 -2.04 -11.44
N ALA A 7 -2.20 -0.99 -11.46
CA ALA A 7 -1.34 -0.65 -10.33
C ALA A 7 -2.16 -0.32 -9.08
N MET A 8 -3.22 0.49 -9.25
CA MET A 8 -4.11 0.90 -8.16
C MET A 8 -4.86 -0.28 -7.53
N ARG A 9 -5.29 -1.26 -8.33
CA ARG A 9 -5.91 -2.50 -7.84
C ARG A 9 -4.92 -3.38 -7.09
N ARG A 10 -3.68 -3.51 -7.59
CA ARG A 10 -2.62 -4.29 -6.93
C ARG A 10 -2.25 -3.67 -5.58
N PHE A 11 -2.11 -2.35 -5.52
CA PHE A 11 -1.81 -1.64 -4.28
C PHE A 11 -2.93 -1.82 -3.25
N GLY A 12 -4.18 -1.65 -3.67
CA GLY A 12 -5.35 -1.90 -2.83
C GLY A 12 -5.42 -3.33 -2.28
N ALA A 13 -5.01 -4.34 -3.07
CA ALA A 13 -4.97 -5.73 -2.62
C ALA A 13 -3.95 -5.95 -1.47
N GLU A 14 -2.81 -5.27 -1.48
CA GLU A 14 -1.85 -5.34 -0.38
C GLU A 14 -2.39 -4.70 0.90
N ILE A 15 -3.12 -3.59 0.78
CA ILE A 15 -3.80 -2.95 1.93
C ILE A 15 -4.82 -3.92 2.54
N GLN A 16 -5.63 -4.59 1.71
CA GLN A 16 -6.58 -5.59 2.19
C GLN A 16 -5.88 -6.75 2.89
N LYS A 17 -4.73 -7.18 2.38
CA LYS A 17 -3.92 -8.23 3.02
C LYS A 17 -3.40 -7.78 4.40
N LEU A 18 -2.93 -6.55 4.53
CA LEU A 18 -2.50 -5.98 5.81
C LEU A 18 -3.66 -5.87 6.81
N ILE A 19 -4.83 -5.40 6.38
CA ILE A 19 -6.05 -5.34 7.21
C ILE A 19 -6.45 -6.76 7.68
N GLY A 20 -6.27 -7.76 6.82
CA GLY A 20 -6.48 -9.17 7.15
C GLY A 20 -5.38 -9.81 8.00
N ALA A 21 -4.50 -9.02 8.64
CA ALA A 21 -3.34 -9.48 9.41
C ALA A 21 -2.32 -10.32 8.63
N GLY A 22 -2.31 -10.22 7.31
CA GLY A 22 -1.33 -10.87 6.46
C GLY A 22 0.04 -10.21 6.53
N ASP A 23 1.09 -11.02 6.33
CA ASP A 23 2.47 -10.52 6.33
C ASP A 23 2.92 -10.02 4.96
N LEU A 24 3.69 -8.93 4.99
CA LEU A 24 4.45 -8.46 3.84
C LEU A 24 5.87 -9.01 3.92
N SER A 25 6.39 -9.45 2.78
CA SER A 25 7.83 -9.64 2.67
C SER A 25 8.53 -8.29 2.75
N ARG A 26 9.77 -8.27 3.23
CA ARG A 26 10.61 -7.05 3.26
C ARG A 26 10.67 -6.36 1.90
N GLN A 27 10.80 -7.15 0.83
CA GLN A 27 10.81 -6.63 -0.54
C GLN A 27 9.49 -5.94 -0.89
N ARG A 28 8.35 -6.53 -0.52
CA ARG A 28 7.05 -5.95 -0.83
C ARG A 28 6.78 -4.69 -0.03
N ALA A 29 7.17 -4.66 1.25
CA ALA A 29 7.10 -3.46 2.06
C ALA A 29 7.93 -2.32 1.44
N TYR A 30 9.15 -2.60 1.00
CA TYR A 30 10.00 -1.62 0.32
C TYR A 30 9.35 -1.04 -0.95
N GLU A 31 8.77 -1.89 -1.80
CA GLU A 31 8.08 -1.45 -3.02
C GLU A 31 6.90 -0.52 -2.71
N LEU A 32 6.06 -0.89 -1.74
CA LEU A 32 4.91 -0.09 -1.33
C LEU A 32 5.33 1.29 -0.79
N PHE A 33 6.38 1.34 0.03
CA PHE A 33 6.93 2.61 0.50
C PHE A 33 7.51 3.45 -0.65
N CYS A 34 8.19 2.84 -1.63
CA CYS A 34 8.65 3.56 -2.81
C CYS A 34 7.48 4.16 -3.62
N GLU A 35 6.35 3.45 -3.75
CA GLU A 35 5.16 3.97 -4.43
C GLU A 35 4.56 5.17 -3.69
N VAL A 36 4.51 5.14 -2.35
CA VAL A 36 4.09 6.29 -1.53
C VAL A 36 5.02 7.48 -1.70
N LEU A 37 6.34 7.28 -1.51
CA LEU A 37 7.32 8.37 -1.56
C LEU A 37 7.43 9.03 -2.94
N ARG A 38 7.11 8.30 -4.01
CA ARG A 38 7.09 8.83 -5.39
C ARG A 38 5.77 9.52 -5.75
N GLY A 39 4.77 9.49 -4.87
CA GLY A 39 3.42 9.96 -5.20
C GLY A 39 2.79 9.12 -6.32
N GLY A 40 3.10 7.82 -6.39
CA GLY A 40 2.64 6.91 -7.44
C GLY A 40 1.21 6.39 -7.25
N GLN A 41 0.62 6.65 -6.08
CA GLN A 41 -0.74 6.26 -5.74
C GLN A 41 -1.56 7.48 -5.30
N PRO A 42 -2.90 7.46 -5.39
CA PRO A 42 -3.74 8.53 -4.85
C PRO A 42 -3.57 8.70 -3.34
N ASP A 43 -3.69 9.93 -2.84
CA ASP A 43 -3.54 10.27 -1.41
C ASP A 43 -4.37 9.36 -0.48
N LEU A 44 -5.59 9.02 -0.90
CA LEU A 44 -6.47 8.09 -0.17
C LEU A 44 -5.82 6.71 0.01
N GLN A 45 -5.21 6.17 -1.05
CA GLN A 45 -4.55 4.87 -0.97
C GLN A 45 -3.27 4.93 -0.15
N GLN A 46 -2.48 6.01 -0.28
CA GLN A 46 -1.28 6.21 0.52
C GLN A 46 -1.62 6.26 2.02
N GLY A 47 -2.64 7.03 2.39
CA GLY A 47 -3.12 7.11 3.77
C GLY A 47 -3.65 5.77 4.29
N ALA A 48 -4.39 5.03 3.46
CA ALA A 48 -4.91 3.71 3.80
C ALA A 48 -3.80 2.67 4.07
N LEU A 49 -2.70 2.69 3.31
CA LEU A 49 -1.55 1.83 3.56
C LEU A 49 -0.92 2.12 4.93
N LEU A 50 -0.65 3.39 5.24
CA LEU A 50 -0.04 3.79 6.50
C LEU A 50 -0.93 3.43 7.69
N ALA A 51 -2.25 3.67 7.56
CA ALA A 51 -3.21 3.28 8.59
C ALA A 51 -3.24 1.76 8.80
N ALA A 52 -3.17 0.95 7.74
CA ALA A 52 -3.16 -0.50 7.84
C ALA A 52 -1.89 -1.03 8.53
N LEU A 53 -0.72 -0.46 8.24
CA LEU A 53 0.55 -0.80 8.91
C LEU A 53 0.49 -0.49 10.41
N VAL A 54 0.04 0.72 10.76
CA VAL A 54 -0.12 1.15 12.16
C VAL A 54 -1.12 0.27 12.90
N ALA A 55 -2.24 -0.09 12.28
CA ALA A 55 -3.27 -0.94 12.89
C ALA A 55 -2.76 -2.37 13.16
N LYS A 56 -1.86 -2.89 12.32
CA LYS A 56 -1.23 -4.20 12.51
C LYS A 56 -0.14 -4.18 13.60
N GLY A 57 0.52 -3.04 13.81
CA GLY A 57 1.61 -2.89 14.78
C GLY A 57 2.99 -3.18 14.19
N GLU A 58 3.18 -2.91 12.89
CA GLU A 58 4.49 -2.97 12.20
C GLU A 58 5.41 -1.80 12.57
#